data_AF-A0A350WPX4-F1
#
_entry.id   AF-A0A350WPX4-F1
#
_cell.length_a   1.000
_cell.length_b   1.000
_cell.length_c   1.000
_cell.angle_alpha   90.00
_cell.angle_beta   90.00
_cell.angle_gamma   90.00
#
_symmetry.space_group_name_H-M   'P 1'
#
loop_
_entity.id
_entity.type
_entity.pdbx_description
1 polymer ?
#
loop_
_entity_poly.entity_id
_entity_poly.type
_entity_poly.pdbx_seq_one_letter_code
_entity_poly.pdbx_strand_id
1 'polypeptide(L)'
;MSIEKALEETTVSAEKGLNKTERLWAMIAHFCILLPIIPCLIIYWIFKNQSRFVAFHALQALKLQVVFVLILFVIPFILFPDPYRGPSSPAAVYAYCTFPILMGTPFLGLIAGIEAVRGKLYKYPLYSDKWV
;
A
#
# COMPACT_ATOMS: atom_id res chain seq x y z
N MET A 1 14.71 -11.86 -31.19
CA MET A 1 14.88 -10.77 -30.21
C MET A 1 13.62 -10.76 -29.36
N SER A 2 13.67 -11.45 -28.22
CA SER A 2 12.47 -11.90 -27.49
C SER A 2 11.77 -10.71 -26.81
N ILE A 3 10.43 -10.73 -26.76
CA ILE A 3 9.57 -9.67 -26.18
C ILE A 3 10.04 -9.24 -24.79
N GLU A 4 10.60 -10.16 -24.00
CA GLU A 4 11.16 -9.90 -22.68
C GLU A 4 12.30 -8.87 -22.71
N LYS A 5 13.16 -8.91 -23.72
CA LYS A 5 14.28 -7.96 -23.88
C LYS A 5 13.79 -6.56 -24.23
N ALA A 6 12.71 -6.46 -25.01
CA ALA A 6 12.07 -5.19 -25.34
C ALA A 6 11.33 -4.60 -24.11
N LEU A 7 10.69 -5.44 -23.31
CA LEU A 7 10.10 -5.05 -22.04
C LEU A 7 11.18 -4.55 -21.05
N GLU A 8 12.27 -5.28 -20.90
CA GLU A 8 13.41 -4.83 -20.09
C GLU A 8 13.95 -3.48 -20.58
N GLU A 9 14.23 -3.31 -21.87
CA GLU A 9 14.73 -2.04 -22.42
C GLU A 9 13.75 -0.86 -22.20
N THR A 10 12.43 -1.07 -22.35
CA THR A 10 11.44 -0.04 -22.02
C THR A 10 11.37 0.28 -20.54
N THR A 11 11.46 -0.71 -19.65
CA THR A 11 11.46 -0.46 -18.20
C THR A 11 12.73 0.25 -17.75
N VAL A 12 13.89 -0.12 -18.31
CA VAL A 12 15.19 0.52 -18.04
C VAL A 12 15.20 1.96 -18.57
N SER A 13 14.61 2.22 -19.74
CA SER A 13 14.46 3.58 -20.28
C SER A 13 13.53 4.44 -19.42
N ALA A 14 12.42 3.88 -18.95
CA ALA A 14 11.49 4.55 -18.04
C ALA A 14 12.12 4.83 -16.66
N GLU A 15 12.91 3.90 -16.13
CA GLU A 15 13.62 4.06 -14.85
C GLU A 15 14.69 5.16 -14.91
N LYS A 16 15.36 5.27 -16.07
CA LYS A 16 16.36 6.30 -16.37
C LYS A 16 15.75 7.69 -16.60
N GLY A 17 14.47 7.76 -16.98
CA GLY A 17 13.69 9.00 -17.10
C GLY A 17 13.02 9.45 -15.80
N LEU A 18 13.06 8.64 -14.74
CA LEU A 18 12.33 8.89 -13.50
C LEU A 18 13.05 9.93 -12.63
N ASN A 19 12.38 11.03 -12.34
CA ASN A 19 12.97 12.12 -11.55
C ASN A 19 13.07 11.73 -10.07
N LYS A 20 14.11 12.21 -9.36
CA LYS A 20 14.26 12.00 -7.90
C LYS A 20 13.00 12.41 -7.13
N THR A 21 12.31 13.45 -7.59
CA THR A 21 11.05 13.92 -7.02
C THR A 21 9.94 12.86 -7.11
N GLU A 22 9.80 12.17 -8.23
CA GLU A 22 8.78 11.11 -8.39
C GLU A 22 9.07 9.92 -7.48
N ARG A 23 10.35 9.53 -7.35
CA ARG A 23 10.78 8.49 -6.41
C ARG A 23 10.46 8.87 -4.96
N LEU A 24 10.70 10.13 -4.60
CA LEU A 24 10.36 10.65 -3.26
C LEU A 24 8.85 10.62 -3.01
N TRP A 25 8.03 11.08 -3.95
CA TRP A 25 6.58 11.07 -3.80
C TRP A 25 5.99 9.66 -3.72
N ALA A 26 6.52 8.73 -4.52
CA ALA A 26 6.13 7.33 -4.46
C ALA A 26 6.48 6.68 -3.11
N MET A 27 7.65 7.02 -2.54
CA MET A 27 8.04 6.59 -1.20
C MET A 27 7.09 7.19 -0.15
N ILE A 28 6.84 8.49 -0.19
CA ILE A 28 5.93 9.19 0.75
C ILE A 28 4.54 8.55 0.73
N ALA A 29 4.03 8.15 -0.44
CA ALA A 29 2.75 7.50 -0.56
C ALA A 29 2.64 6.21 0.28
N HIS A 30 3.72 5.43 0.44
CA HIS A 30 3.75 4.26 1.33
C HIS A 30 3.97 4.63 2.80
N PHE A 31 4.68 5.71 3.10
CA PHE A 31 4.80 6.18 4.50
C PHE A 31 3.48 6.74 5.04
N CYS A 32 2.60 7.21 4.16
CA CYS A 32 1.24 7.59 4.52
C CYS A 32 0.39 6.43 5.07
N ILE A 33 0.85 5.17 5.04
CA ILE A 33 0.15 4.03 5.65
C ILE A 33 -0.04 4.17 7.16
N LEU A 34 0.77 5.01 7.82
CA LEU A 34 0.63 5.34 9.24
C LEU A 34 -0.47 6.38 9.49
N LEU A 35 -0.94 7.04 8.43
CA LEU A 35 -2.00 8.02 8.46
C LEU A 35 -3.31 7.39 7.93
N PRO A 36 -4.49 8.00 8.19
CA PRO A 36 -5.76 7.55 7.62
C PRO A 36 -5.75 7.51 6.08
N ILE A 37 -6.78 6.95 5.44
CA ILE A 37 -6.89 6.72 3.98
C ILE A 37 -6.69 7.97 3.11
N ILE A 38 -6.95 9.15 3.67
CA ILE A 38 -7.06 10.41 2.96
C ILE A 38 -5.77 10.81 2.20
N PRO A 39 -4.55 10.80 2.78
CA PRO A 39 -3.35 11.26 2.10
C PRO A 39 -2.97 10.39 0.89
N CYS A 40 -3.11 9.06 0.96
CA CYS A 40 -2.84 8.19 -0.19
C CYS A 40 -3.80 8.49 -1.36
N LEU A 41 -5.07 8.76 -1.05
CA LEU A 41 -6.06 9.12 -2.06
C LEU A 41 -5.74 10.47 -2.71
N ILE A 42 -5.35 11.47 -1.90
CA ILE A 42 -4.95 12.79 -2.38
C ILE A 42 -3.73 12.66 -3.33
N ILE A 43 -2.68 11.93 -2.92
CA ILE A 43 -1.49 11.74 -3.74
C ILE A 43 -1.86 11.05 -5.06
N TYR A 44 -2.70 10.01 -5.02
CA TYR A 44 -3.19 9.35 -6.22
C TYR A 44 -3.91 10.34 -7.15
N TRP A 45 -4.81 11.17 -6.63
CA TRP A 45 -5.56 12.15 -7.44
C TRP A 45 -4.68 13.25 -8.05
N ILE A 46 -3.67 13.73 -7.32
CA ILE A 46 -2.74 14.76 -7.82
C ILE A 46 -1.86 14.18 -8.94
N PHE A 47 -1.34 12.97 -8.74
CA PHE A 47 -0.34 12.38 -9.63
C PHE A 47 -0.89 11.45 -10.71
N LYS A 48 -2.17 11.08 -10.70
CA LYS A 48 -2.78 10.17 -11.70
C LYS A 48 -2.52 10.58 -13.16
N ASN A 49 -2.49 11.88 -13.43
CA ASN A 49 -2.29 12.43 -14.78
C ASN A 49 -0.86 12.93 -15.01
N GLN A 50 -0.04 13.03 -13.97
CA GLN A 50 1.31 13.58 -14.04
C GLN A 50 2.38 12.48 -14.12
N SER A 51 2.25 11.45 -13.28
CA SER A 51 3.23 10.37 -13.19
C SER A 51 2.55 9.04 -12.95
N ARG A 52 2.66 8.13 -13.92
CA ARG A 52 2.16 6.75 -13.79
C ARG A 52 2.86 6.00 -12.65
N PHE A 53 4.13 6.30 -12.38
CA PHE A 53 4.90 5.67 -11.32
C PHE A 53 4.36 6.03 -9.92
N VAL A 54 4.20 7.34 -9.66
CA VAL A 54 3.67 7.80 -8.36
C VAL A 54 2.22 7.36 -8.20
N ALA A 55 1.41 7.44 -9.25
CA ALA A 55 0.02 6.99 -9.24
C ALA A 55 -0.11 5.50 -8.91
N PHE A 56 0.76 4.66 -9.48
CA PHE A 56 0.79 3.22 -9.18
C PHE A 56 1.08 2.96 -7.69
N HIS A 57 2.14 3.57 -7.15
CA HIS A 57 2.51 3.36 -5.75
C HIS A 57 1.47 3.94 -4.78
N ALA A 58 0.88 5.10 -5.10
CA ALA A 58 -0.22 5.67 -4.33
C ALA A 58 -1.47 4.78 -4.32
N LEU A 59 -1.81 4.16 -5.47
CA LEU A 59 -2.92 3.21 -5.55
C LEU A 59 -2.63 1.92 -4.78
N GLN A 60 -1.41 1.39 -4.85
CA GLN A 60 -1.00 0.21 -4.08
C GLN A 60 -1.07 0.48 -2.56
N ALA A 61 -0.56 1.63 -2.11
CA ALA A 61 -0.66 2.04 -0.71
C ALA A 61 -2.13 2.22 -0.27
N LEU A 62 -2.97 2.82 -1.12
CA LEU A 62 -4.40 3.02 -0.87
C LEU A 62 -5.14 1.68 -0.72
N LYS A 63 -4.92 0.72 -1.63
CA LYS A 63 -5.52 -0.62 -1.55
C LYS A 63 -5.15 -1.31 -0.25
N LEU A 64 -3.86 -1.24 0.13
CA LEU A 64 -3.40 -1.82 1.38
C LEU A 64 -4.12 -1.16 2.57
N GLN A 65 -4.22 0.17 2.62
CA GLN A 65 -4.96 0.86 3.67
C GLN A 65 -6.45 0.46 3.74
N VAL A 66 -7.14 0.37 2.60
CA VAL A 66 -8.55 -0.01 2.56
C VAL A 66 -8.75 -1.40 3.17
N VAL A 67 -7.92 -2.38 2.80
CA VAL A 67 -8.04 -3.73 3.37
C VAL A 67 -7.74 -3.73 4.86
N PHE A 68 -6.74 -2.96 5.31
CA PHE A 68 -6.44 -2.82 6.72
C PHE A 68 -7.57 -2.18 7.51
N VAL A 69 -8.22 -1.15 6.96
CA VAL A 69 -9.37 -0.52 7.62
C VAL A 69 -10.55 -1.48 7.72
N LEU A 70 -10.78 -2.29 6.68
CA LEU A 70 -11.82 -3.32 6.71
C LEU A 70 -11.57 -4.35 7.81
N ILE A 71 -10.34 -4.87 7.91
CA ILE A 71 -9.97 -5.88 8.91
C ILE A 71 -9.94 -5.29 10.31
N LEU A 72 -9.32 -4.13 10.52
CA LEU A 72 -9.09 -3.62 11.88
C LEU A 72 -10.29 -2.86 12.47
N PHE A 73 -11.15 -2.28 11.64
CA PHE A 73 -12.25 -1.44 12.12
C PHE A 73 -13.62 -1.92 11.67
N VAL A 74 -13.84 -2.17 10.37
CA VAL A 74 -15.20 -2.45 9.86
C VAL A 74 -15.71 -3.82 10.30
N ILE A 75 -14.91 -4.88 10.12
CA ILE A 75 -15.28 -6.24 10.53
C ILE A 75 -15.56 -6.34 12.03
N PRO A 76 -14.68 -5.89 12.95
CA PRO A 76 -14.95 -5.99 14.37
C PRO A 76 -16.13 -5.11 14.81
N PHE A 77 -16.34 -3.95 14.19
CA PHE A 77 -17.49 -3.10 14.49
C PHE A 77 -18.82 -3.78 14.16
N ILE A 78 -18.89 -4.53 13.06
CA ILE A 78 -20.10 -5.28 12.65
C ILE A 78 -20.30 -6.53 13.51
N LEU A 79 -19.23 -7.29 13.76
CA LEU A 79 -19.31 -8.57 14.47
C LEU A 79 -19.44 -8.40 15.99
N PHE A 80 -18.90 -7.32 16.55
CA PHE A 80 -18.81 -7.08 17.98
C PHE A 80 -19.22 -5.65 18.34
N PRO A 81 -20.51 -5.30 18.21
CA PRO A 81 -21.00 -3.95 18.52
C PRO A 81 -20.82 -3.57 20.00
N ASP A 82 -20.70 -4.56 20.89
CA ASP A 82 -20.44 -4.37 22.33
C ASP A 82 -18.99 -4.76 22.69
N PRO A 83 -17.99 -3.88 22.51
CA PRO A 83 -16.59 -4.21 22.77
C PRO A 83 -16.24 -4.36 24.26
N TYR A 84 -17.14 -3.97 25.18
CA TYR A 84 -16.84 -3.83 26.60
C TYR A 84 -17.06 -5.09 27.46
N ARG A 85 -17.22 -6.27 26.85
CA ARG A 85 -17.48 -7.53 27.58
C ARG A 85 -16.25 -8.17 28.28
N GLY A 86 -15.18 -7.40 28.47
CA GLY A 86 -13.96 -7.85 29.17
C GLY A 86 -12.93 -8.56 28.27
N PRO A 87 -11.78 -8.96 28.85
CA PRO A 87 -10.61 -9.46 28.10
C PRO A 87 -10.79 -10.86 27.49
N SER A 88 -11.80 -11.63 27.91
CA SER A 88 -12.17 -12.91 27.32
C SER A 88 -13.27 -12.80 26.25
N SER A 89 -13.68 -11.58 25.89
CA SER A 89 -14.69 -11.37 24.87
C SER A 89 -14.18 -11.79 23.48
N PRO A 90 -15.08 -12.20 22.56
CA PRO A 90 -14.73 -12.45 21.17
C PRO A 90 -14.01 -11.26 20.50
N ALA A 91 -14.35 -10.03 20.89
CA ALA A 91 -13.67 -8.82 20.42
C ALA A 91 -12.20 -8.74 20.87
N ALA A 92 -11.91 -9.12 22.12
CA ALA A 92 -10.54 -9.15 22.63
C ALA A 92 -9.70 -10.21 21.91
N VAL A 93 -10.25 -11.41 21.70
CA VAL A 93 -9.59 -12.47 20.92
C VAL A 93 -9.29 -11.98 19.50
N TYR A 94 -10.25 -11.31 18.85
CA TYR A 94 -10.05 -10.72 17.53
C TYR A 94 -8.92 -9.68 17.52
N ALA A 95 -8.88 -8.79 18.52
CA ALA A 95 -7.83 -7.79 18.65
C ALA A 95 -6.45 -8.43 18.82
N TYR A 96 -6.33 -9.48 19.65
CA TYR A 96 -5.09 -10.24 19.80
C TYR A 96 -4.65 -10.93 18.49
N CYS A 97 -5.59 -11.51 17.74
CA CYS A 97 -5.29 -12.15 16.46
C CYS A 97 -4.89 -11.15 15.36
N THR A 98 -5.42 -9.93 15.38
CA THR A 98 -5.13 -8.90 14.38
C THR A 98 -3.94 -8.01 14.73
N PHE A 99 -3.47 -8.03 15.97
CA PHE A 99 -2.30 -7.27 16.43
C PHE A 99 -1.01 -7.53 15.63
N PRO A 100 -0.63 -8.79 15.29
CA PRO A 100 0.54 -9.05 14.45
C PRO A 100 0.41 -8.44 13.05
N ILE A 101 -0.82 -8.40 12.52
CA ILE A 101 -1.11 -7.82 11.20
C ILE A 101 -0.89 -6.31 11.26
N LEU A 102 -1.42 -5.63 12.29
CA LEU A 102 -1.21 -4.20 12.54
C LEU A 102 0.28 -3.85 12.69
N MET A 103 1.05 -4.69 13.37
CA MET A 103 2.50 -4.48 13.52
C MET A 103 3.26 -4.78 12.23
N GLY A 104 2.78 -5.69 11.38
CA GLY A 104 3.42 -6.06 10.11
C GLY A 104 3.25 -5.02 9.00
N THR A 105 2.18 -4.24 9.00
CA THR A 105 1.87 -3.26 7.95
C THR A 105 2.94 -2.20 7.73
N PRO A 106 3.45 -1.53 8.79
CA PRO A 106 4.52 -0.56 8.65
C PRO A 106 5.77 -1.15 7.97
N PHE A 107 6.10 -2.41 8.23
CA PHE A 107 7.24 -3.08 7.59
C PHE A 107 6.98 -3.31 6.09
N LEU A 108 5.76 -3.72 5.72
CA LEU A 108 5.38 -3.82 4.31
C LEU A 108 5.47 -2.47 3.60
N GLY A 109 4.99 -1.39 4.24
CA GLY A 109 5.11 -0.02 3.74
C GLY A 109 6.58 0.43 3.59
N LEU A 110 7.44 0.07 4.54
CA LEU A 110 8.87 0.36 4.50
C LEU A 110 9.56 -0.34 3.32
N ILE A 111 9.31 -1.64 3.14
CA ILE A 111 9.87 -2.42 2.02
C ILE A 111 9.40 -1.83 0.69
N ALA A 112 8.11 -1.54 0.56
CA ALA A 112 7.54 -0.92 -0.63
C ALA A 112 8.13 0.48 -0.90
N GLY A 113 8.37 1.27 0.14
CA GLY A 113 9.03 2.56 0.05
C GLY A 113 10.49 2.46 -0.43
N ILE A 114 11.26 1.49 0.09
CA ILE A 114 12.64 1.25 -0.34
C ILE A 114 12.68 0.84 -1.82
N GLU A 115 11.78 -0.05 -2.25
CA GLU A 115 11.70 -0.47 -3.64
C GLU A 115 11.22 0.66 -4.57
N ALA A 116 10.36 1.57 -4.09
CA ALA A 116 9.98 2.78 -4.82
C ALA A 116 11.17 3.73 -5.03
N VAL A 117 12.06 3.89 -4.04
CA VAL A 117 13.30 4.68 -4.20
C VAL A 117 14.25 4.04 -5.23
N ARG A 118 14.26 2.70 -5.29
CA ARG A 118 14.99 1.93 -6.32
C ARG A 118 14.35 2.03 -7.71
N GLY A 119 13.22 2.74 -7.87
CA GLY A 119 12.54 2.89 -9.16
C GLY A 119 11.75 1.66 -9.58
N LYS A 120 11.57 0.68 -8.69
CA LYS A 120 10.85 -0.56 -8.99
C LYS A 120 9.37 -0.41 -8.67
N LEU A 121 8.54 -0.87 -9.60
CA LEU A 121 7.09 -0.99 -9.41
C LEU A 121 6.78 -2.17 -8.47
N TYR A 122 7.00 -1.95 -7.18
CA TYR A 122 6.74 -2.93 -6.13
C TYR A 122 5.24 -3.20 -5.97
N LYS A 123 4.90 -4.49 -6.00
CA LYS A 123 3.55 -5.00 -5.79
C LYS A 123 3.48 -5.68 -4.43
N TYR A 124 2.45 -5.39 -3.66
CA TYR A 124 2.25 -6.09 -2.39
C TYR A 124 1.87 -7.56 -2.65
N PRO A 125 2.50 -8.52 -1.97
CA PRO A 125 2.22 -9.95 -2.17
C PRO A 125 0.80 -10.36 -1.74
N LEU A 126 0.09 -9.49 -1.03
CA LEU A 126 -1.28 -9.71 -0.57
C LEU A 126 -2.33 -9.76 -1.69
N TYR A 127 -2.07 -9.15 -2.86
CA TYR A 127 -3.05 -9.12 -3.96
C TYR A 127 -2.38 -9.30 -5.34
N SER A 128 -3.02 -10.07 -6.23
CA SER A 128 -2.57 -10.31 -7.61
C SER A 128 -3.25 -9.35 -8.59
N ASP A 129 -2.46 -8.66 -9.42
CA ASP A 129 -2.97 -7.67 -10.39
C ASP A 129 -3.45 -8.36 -11.68
N LYS A 130 -4.76 -8.59 -11.81
CA LYS A 130 -5.43 -8.69 -13.11
C LYS A 130 -6.04 -7.36 -13.57
N TRP A 131 -5.91 -6.29 -12.76
CA TRP A 131 -6.73 -5.08 -12.88
C TRP A 131 -5.95 -3.76 -12.67
N VAL A 132 -4.64 -3.73 -12.95
CA VAL A 132 -3.83 -2.50 -12.97
C VAL A 132 -3.12 -2.39 -14.31
#